data_AF-A0A8J2FFV4-F1
#
_entry.id   AF-A0A8J2FFV4-F1
#
_cell.length_a   1.000
_cell.length_b   1.000
_cell.length_c   1.000
_cell.angle_alpha   90.00
_cell.angle_beta   90.00
_cell.angle_gamma   90.00
#
_symmetry.space_group_name_H-M   'P 1'
#
loop_
_entity.id
_entity.type
_entity.pdbx_description
1 polymer ?
#
loop_
_entity_poly.entity_id
_entity_poly.type
_entity_poly.pdbx_seq_one_letter_code
_entity_poly.pdbx_strand_id
1 'polypeptide(L)'
;MGGAVSTDTIPVLVTMVDVHNAKAQDQFYFANVSTGGAATKVIGRSQTLSVEVGITTVLTLVVYECPEPQFSPEYSRCLGLVRFPIERLAERYSSGIFQQWFNLDTKADPRAPPGDFQQINGKFEASYSGAVQDVYAPKICLSVIGSAFEVARSGRNSCSIFVSEDVKTQAGPDIKALIASHKQQAAYIDTLHEELRRMNTPSYRPVGGGQPSDVRATMAMASGGGGM
;
A
#
# COMPACT_ATOMS: atom_id res chain seq x y z
N MET A 1 33.54 -17.79 -28.70
CA MET A 1 33.47 -16.72 -27.69
C MET A 1 32.07 -16.13 -27.73
N GLY A 2 31.16 -16.62 -26.90
CA GLY A 2 29.81 -16.07 -26.76
C GLY A 2 29.81 -15.07 -25.62
N GLY A 3 29.81 -13.78 -25.93
CA GLY A 3 29.65 -12.74 -24.91
C GLY A 3 28.22 -12.77 -24.38
N ALA A 4 28.06 -13.04 -23.09
CA ALA A 4 26.81 -12.81 -22.38
C ALA A 4 26.49 -11.31 -22.45
N VAL A 5 25.38 -10.96 -23.10
CA VAL A 5 24.85 -9.60 -23.08
C VAL A 5 24.35 -9.36 -21.66
N SER A 6 25.03 -8.50 -20.90
CA SER A 6 24.59 -8.14 -19.55
C SER A 6 23.24 -7.45 -19.64
N THR A 7 22.27 -8.01 -18.93
CA THR A 7 21.00 -7.35 -18.67
C THR A 7 21.27 -6.24 -17.65
N ASP A 8 21.16 -4.97 -18.04
CA ASP A 8 21.29 -3.84 -17.11
C ASP A 8 20.02 -3.76 -16.23
N THR A 9 19.93 -4.67 -15.26
CA THR A 9 18.92 -4.63 -14.20
C THR A 9 19.55 -4.13 -12.90
N ILE A 10 18.79 -3.35 -12.16
CA ILE A 10 19.17 -2.88 -10.83
C ILE A 10 18.29 -3.53 -9.77
N PRO A 11 18.85 -3.89 -8.60
CA PRO A 11 18.03 -4.30 -7.49
C PRO A 11 17.32 -3.09 -6.89
N VAL A 12 16.01 -3.18 -6.80
CA VAL A 12 15.14 -2.24 -6.11
C VAL A 12 14.54 -2.94 -4.90
N LEU A 13 14.74 -2.35 -3.73
CA LEU A 13 14.09 -2.81 -2.51
C LEU A 13 12.71 -2.15 -2.40
N VAL A 14 11.67 -2.96 -2.19
CA VAL A 14 10.29 -2.52 -2.03
C VAL A 14 9.79 -3.01 -0.68
N THR A 15 9.38 -2.09 0.18
CA THR A 15 8.79 -2.39 1.49
C THR A 15 7.36 -1.88 1.53
N MET A 16 6.42 -2.75 1.89
CA MET A 16 5.09 -2.30 2.28
C MET A 16 5.16 -1.80 3.72
N VAL A 17 5.17 -0.49 3.89
CA VAL A 17 5.26 0.16 5.20
C VAL A 17 3.91 -0.01 5.89
N ASP A 18 2.85 0.52 5.28
CA ASP A 18 1.53 0.50 5.89
C ASP A 18 0.40 0.53 4.86
N VAL A 19 -0.82 0.19 5.27
CA VAL A 19 -2.04 0.30 4.46
C VAL A 19 -3.09 1.04 5.27
N HIS A 20 -3.78 1.97 4.63
CA HIS A 20 -4.88 2.72 5.23
C HIS A 20 -6.17 2.43 4.46
N ASN A 21 -7.19 1.96 5.15
CA ASN A 21 -8.53 1.81 4.61
C ASN A 21 -9.54 2.30 5.66
N ALA A 22 -10.10 3.48 5.46
CA ALA A 22 -11.03 4.10 6.42
C ALA A 22 -12.31 3.28 6.66
N LYS A 23 -12.64 2.32 5.77
CA LYS A 23 -13.86 1.51 5.86
C LYS A 23 -13.67 0.19 6.63
N ALA A 24 -12.44 -0.19 6.93
CA ALA A 24 -12.11 -1.46 7.54
C ALA A 24 -11.43 -1.25 8.90
N GLN A 25 -11.99 -1.88 9.94
CA GLN A 25 -11.34 -2.01 11.25
C GLN A 25 -10.81 -3.44 11.38
N ASP A 26 -9.63 -3.57 11.98
CA ASP A 26 -9.00 -4.85 12.33
C ASP A 26 -8.86 -5.85 11.16
N GLN A 27 -8.28 -5.40 10.05
CA GLN A 27 -7.96 -6.26 8.90
C GLN A 27 -6.45 -6.41 8.72
N PHE A 28 -6.04 -7.56 8.19
CA PHE A 28 -4.69 -7.80 7.72
C PHE A 28 -4.57 -7.38 6.25
N TYR A 29 -3.38 -6.94 5.87
CA TYR A 29 -3.10 -6.53 4.49
C TYR A 29 -1.84 -7.20 3.97
N PHE A 30 -1.87 -7.50 2.67
CA PHE A 30 -0.69 -7.89 1.91
C PHE A 30 -0.75 -7.33 0.49
N ALA A 31 0.41 -7.24 -0.14
CA ALA A 31 0.54 -6.84 -1.53
C ALA A 31 1.14 -7.97 -2.36
N ASN A 32 0.49 -8.31 -3.47
CA ASN A 32 1.12 -9.04 -4.56
C ASN A 32 1.95 -8.08 -5.39
N VAL A 33 3.25 -8.31 -5.47
CA VAL A 33 4.19 -7.54 -6.28
C VAL A 33 4.54 -8.33 -7.53
N SER A 34 4.44 -7.70 -8.69
CA SER A 34 4.79 -8.28 -9.99
C SER A 34 5.42 -7.24 -10.90
N THR A 35 6.19 -7.70 -11.90
CA THR A 35 6.82 -6.86 -12.93
C THR A 35 6.09 -6.93 -14.28
N GLY A 36 4.85 -7.44 -14.32
CA GLY A 36 4.09 -7.68 -15.55
C GLY A 36 4.34 -9.05 -16.21
N GLY A 37 5.16 -9.92 -15.60
CA GLY A 37 5.32 -11.33 -15.96
C GLY A 37 4.58 -12.28 -15.01
N ALA A 38 4.76 -13.60 -15.18
CA ALA A 38 4.15 -14.63 -14.32
C ALA A 38 4.67 -14.66 -12.88
N ALA A 39 5.81 -14.00 -12.60
CA ALA A 39 6.41 -13.97 -11.28
C ALA A 39 5.70 -12.95 -10.39
N THR A 40 4.92 -13.46 -9.43
CA THR A 40 4.31 -12.67 -8.35
C THR A 40 4.91 -13.12 -7.01
N LYS A 41 5.31 -12.18 -6.16
CA LYS A 41 5.64 -12.45 -4.75
C LYS A 41 4.70 -11.67 -3.84
N VAL A 42 4.51 -12.17 -2.62
CA VAL A 42 3.65 -11.55 -1.62
C VAL A 42 4.50 -10.88 -0.54
N ILE A 43 4.12 -9.67 -0.15
CA ILE A 43 4.68 -8.98 1.02
C ILE A 43 3.58 -8.53 1.97
N GLY A 44 3.78 -8.77 3.26
CA GLY A 44 2.99 -8.21 4.36
C GLY A 44 3.53 -6.87 4.87
N ARG A 45 2.86 -6.31 5.88
CA ARG A 45 3.27 -5.05 6.54
C ARG A 45 4.71 -5.17 7.06
N SER A 46 5.51 -4.13 6.86
CA SER A 46 6.93 -4.02 7.19
C SER A 46 7.84 -5.08 6.54
N GLN A 47 7.35 -5.84 5.55
CA GLN A 47 8.16 -6.81 4.81
C GLN A 47 8.79 -6.17 3.58
N THR A 48 10.08 -6.48 3.36
CA THR A 48 10.87 -6.01 2.22
C THR A 48 11.09 -7.12 1.20
N LEU A 49 10.90 -6.75 -0.06
CA LEU A 49 11.19 -7.50 -1.26
C LEU A 49 12.38 -6.88 -1.99
N SER A 50 13.25 -7.68 -2.57
CA SER A 50 14.25 -7.23 -3.54
C SER A 50 13.78 -7.63 -4.94
N VAL A 51 13.68 -6.66 -5.85
CA VAL A 51 13.21 -6.88 -7.21
C VAL A 51 14.27 -6.38 -8.18
N GLU A 52 14.74 -7.24 -9.08
CA GLU A 52 15.56 -6.80 -10.19
C GLU A 52 14.68 -6.18 -11.28
N VAL A 53 14.93 -4.91 -11.57
CA VAL A 53 14.15 -4.13 -12.52
C VAL A 53 15.05 -3.49 -13.56
N GLY A 54 14.54 -3.40 -14.79
CA GLY A 54 15.09 -2.50 -15.81
C GLY A 54 14.41 -1.13 -15.72
N ILE A 55 14.98 -0.12 -16.41
CA ILE A 55 14.42 1.24 -16.41
C ILE A 55 12.97 1.29 -16.94
N THR A 56 12.63 0.40 -17.88
CA THR A 56 11.29 0.30 -18.49
C THR A 56 10.31 -0.57 -17.70
N THR A 57 10.74 -1.16 -16.58
CA THR A 57 9.89 -2.03 -15.76
C THR A 57 8.78 -1.22 -15.08
N VAL A 58 7.59 -1.82 -15.03
CA VAL A 58 6.46 -1.32 -14.24
C VAL A 58 6.19 -2.31 -13.11
N LEU A 59 6.44 -1.90 -11.87
CA LEU A 59 6.03 -2.70 -10.71
C LEU A 59 4.53 -2.54 -10.50
N THR A 60 3.79 -3.64 -10.49
CA THR A 60 2.37 -3.66 -10.16
C THR A 60 2.20 -4.25 -8.77
N LEU A 61 1.66 -3.45 -7.86
CA LEU A 61 1.31 -3.87 -6.50
C LEU A 61 -0.20 -3.94 -6.39
N VAL A 62 -0.73 -5.14 -6.15
CA VAL A 62 -2.15 -5.37 -5.87
C VAL A 62 -2.31 -5.63 -4.40
N VAL A 63 -3.07 -4.78 -3.72
CA VAL A 63 -3.28 -4.84 -2.28
C VAL A 63 -4.57 -5.59 -1.97
N TYR A 64 -4.47 -6.53 -1.05
CA TYR A 64 -5.58 -7.33 -0.58
C TYR A 64 -5.82 -7.07 0.90
N GLU A 65 -7.08 -7.08 1.30
CA GLU A 65 -7.53 -7.13 2.69
C GLU A 65 -7.99 -8.55 3.03
N CYS A 66 -7.60 -9.03 4.21
CA CYS A 66 -7.97 -10.34 4.71
C CYS A 66 -8.36 -10.29 6.20
N PRO A 67 -9.43 -11.02 6.60
CA PRO A 67 -9.91 -11.04 7.99
C PRO A 67 -8.98 -11.82 8.92
N GLU A 68 -8.18 -12.71 8.34
CA GLU A 68 -7.16 -13.51 9.02
C GLU A 68 -5.84 -13.35 8.27
N PRO A 69 -4.67 -13.59 8.90
CA PRO A 69 -3.35 -13.49 8.27
C PRO A 69 -3.08 -14.64 7.27
N GLN A 70 -4.01 -14.87 6.35
CA GLN A 70 -3.89 -15.79 5.23
C GLN A 70 -3.52 -14.99 3.98
N PHE A 71 -2.26 -15.10 3.56
CA PHE A 71 -1.70 -14.35 2.43
C PHE A 71 -2.00 -15.01 1.08
N SER A 72 -3.28 -15.28 0.80
CA SER A 72 -3.73 -15.89 -0.45
C SER A 72 -4.78 -15.02 -1.15
N PRO A 73 -4.57 -14.63 -2.42
CA PRO A 73 -5.53 -13.84 -3.18
C PRO A 73 -6.91 -14.48 -3.35
N GLU A 74 -7.02 -15.81 -3.25
CA GLU A 74 -8.28 -16.54 -3.42
C GLU A 74 -9.28 -16.32 -2.28
N TYR A 75 -8.76 -16.10 -1.08
CA TYR A 75 -9.54 -15.91 0.15
C TYR A 75 -9.55 -14.45 0.62
N SER A 76 -9.00 -13.55 -0.18
CA SER A 76 -8.78 -12.15 0.19
C SER A 76 -9.52 -11.22 -0.75
N ARG A 77 -9.99 -10.11 -0.22
CA ARG A 77 -10.66 -9.10 -1.03
C ARG A 77 -9.63 -8.15 -1.62
N CYS A 78 -9.65 -7.99 -2.93
CA CYS A 78 -8.83 -6.98 -3.59
C CYS A 78 -9.31 -5.58 -3.17
N LEU A 79 -8.42 -4.82 -2.52
CA LEU A 79 -8.67 -3.45 -2.12
C LEU A 79 -8.42 -2.48 -3.28
N GLY A 80 -7.40 -2.76 -4.09
CA GLY A 80 -7.05 -2.00 -5.28
C GLY A 80 -5.60 -2.22 -5.67
N LEU A 81 -5.12 -1.52 -6.69
CA LEU A 81 -3.75 -1.65 -7.16
C LEU A 81 -3.08 -0.30 -7.41
N VAL A 82 -1.76 -0.32 -7.45
CA VAL A 82 -0.95 0.81 -7.89
C VAL A 82 0.18 0.30 -8.77
N ARG A 83 0.51 1.06 -9.83
CA ARG A 83 1.56 0.72 -10.79
C ARG A 83 2.67 1.77 -10.72
N PHE A 84 3.90 1.33 -10.55
CA PHE A 84 5.10 2.15 -10.40
C PHE A 84 6.01 1.98 -11.61
N PRO A 85 6.04 2.95 -12.53
CA PRO A 85 7.04 2.98 -13.58
C PRO A 85 8.40 3.33 -12.98
N ILE A 86 9.38 2.43 -13.11
CA ILE A 86 10.73 2.61 -12.55
C ILE A 86 11.41 3.85 -13.14
N GLU A 87 11.23 4.12 -14.44
CA GLU A 87 11.73 5.33 -15.09
C GLU A 87 11.27 6.61 -14.37
N ARG A 88 9.97 6.74 -14.03
CA ARG A 88 9.48 7.93 -13.33
C ARG A 88 9.93 8.03 -11.90
N LEU A 89 10.06 6.88 -11.22
CA LEU A 89 10.58 6.85 -9.87
C LEU A 89 12.04 7.31 -9.84
N ALA A 90 12.85 6.87 -10.82
CA ALA A 90 14.24 7.29 -11.01
C ALA A 90 14.35 8.79 -11.34
N GLU A 91 13.51 9.31 -12.24
CA GLU A 91 13.49 10.73 -12.61
C GLU A 91 13.13 11.65 -11.43
N ARG A 92 12.15 11.27 -10.61
CA ARG A 92 11.76 12.06 -9.43
C ARG A 92 12.76 11.95 -8.28
N TYR A 93 13.41 10.80 -8.12
CA TYR A 93 14.21 10.48 -6.94
C TYR A 93 15.54 9.87 -7.37
N SER A 94 16.45 10.74 -7.81
CA SER A 94 17.73 10.38 -8.44
C SER A 94 18.70 9.62 -7.52
N SER A 95 18.54 9.71 -6.20
CA SER A 95 19.31 8.89 -5.25
C SER A 95 18.67 8.94 -3.86
N GLY A 96 18.24 7.79 -3.33
CA GLY A 96 17.84 7.69 -1.93
C GLY A 96 16.67 6.76 -1.65
N ILE A 97 16.03 7.03 -0.52
CA ILE A 97 14.85 6.31 -0.01
C ILE A 97 13.62 7.09 -0.42
N PHE A 98 12.78 6.47 -1.23
CA PHE A 98 11.50 7.03 -1.60
C PHE A 98 10.42 6.40 -0.73
N GLN A 99 9.91 7.16 0.25
CA GLN A 99 8.79 6.70 1.07
C GLN A 99 7.58 7.62 0.94
N GLN A 100 6.45 7.06 0.55
CA GLN A 100 5.28 7.87 0.21
C GLN A 100 3.97 7.10 0.24
N TRP A 101 2.88 7.82 0.53
CA TRP A 101 1.50 7.36 0.42
C TRP A 101 0.96 7.48 -1.00
N PHE A 102 0.24 6.45 -1.43
CA PHE A 102 -0.40 6.36 -2.75
C PHE A 102 -1.85 5.92 -2.61
N ASN A 103 -2.76 6.59 -3.32
CA ASN A 103 -4.14 6.11 -3.47
C ASN A 103 -4.16 4.84 -4.34
N LEU A 104 -4.90 3.83 -3.89
CA LEU A 104 -5.12 2.62 -4.69
C LEU A 104 -6.15 2.87 -5.79
N ASP A 105 -5.87 2.41 -7.01
CA ASP A 105 -6.86 2.34 -8.08
C ASP A 105 -7.79 1.17 -7.78
N THR A 106 -8.95 1.47 -7.21
CA THR A 106 -9.99 0.51 -6.82
C THR A 106 -10.85 0.04 -7.99
N LYS A 107 -10.73 0.69 -9.15
CA LYS A 107 -11.53 0.39 -10.34
C LYS A 107 -10.76 -0.44 -11.37
N ALA A 108 -9.42 -0.46 -11.29
CA ALA A 108 -8.60 -1.24 -12.20
C ALA A 108 -8.68 -2.74 -11.92
N ASP A 109 -8.77 -3.53 -12.99
CA ASP A 109 -8.66 -4.98 -12.91
C ASP A 109 -7.21 -5.39 -12.56
N PRO A 110 -6.98 -6.12 -11.46
CA PRO A 110 -5.67 -6.65 -11.08
C PRO A 110 -5.04 -7.60 -12.10
N ARG A 111 -5.85 -8.28 -12.90
CA ARG A 111 -5.40 -9.25 -13.91
C ARG A 111 -5.07 -8.60 -15.24
N ALA A 112 -5.53 -7.37 -15.46
CA ALA A 112 -5.22 -6.65 -16.67
C ALA A 112 -3.73 -6.28 -16.70
N PRO A 113 -3.06 -6.45 -17.85
CA PRO A 113 -1.68 -6.02 -18.00
C PRO A 113 -1.55 -4.51 -17.78
N PRO A 114 -0.35 -4.01 -17.44
CA PRO A 114 -0.07 -2.58 -17.48
C PRO A 114 -0.44 -2.04 -18.86
N GLY A 115 -1.26 -0.98 -18.89
CA GLY A 115 -1.67 -0.32 -20.14
C GLY A 115 -0.53 0.50 -20.77
N ASP A 116 -0.90 1.49 -21.59
CA ASP A 116 0.08 2.40 -22.19
C ASP A 116 0.89 3.18 -21.13
N PHE A 117 2.18 3.38 -21.39
CA PHE A 117 3.12 3.96 -20.43
C PHE A 117 2.76 5.41 -20.05
N GLN A 118 2.20 6.20 -20.98
CA GLN A 118 1.74 7.56 -20.67
C GLN A 118 0.56 7.54 -19.70
N GLN A 119 -0.38 6.60 -19.90
CA GLN A 119 -1.52 6.44 -19.00
C GLN A 119 -1.06 5.97 -17.61
N ILE A 120 -0.09 5.06 -17.54
CA ILE A 120 0.49 4.59 -16.28
C ILE A 120 1.14 5.76 -15.54
N ASN A 121 1.95 6.57 -16.21
CA ASN A 121 2.58 7.75 -15.61
C ASN A 121 1.54 8.74 -15.08
N GLY A 122 0.50 9.03 -15.86
CA GLY A 122 -0.59 9.91 -15.42
C GLY A 122 -1.33 9.38 -14.18
N LYS A 123 -1.61 8.07 -14.14
CA LYS A 123 -2.23 7.42 -12.97
C LYS A 123 -1.33 7.40 -11.75
N PHE A 124 -0.03 7.19 -11.94
CA PHE A 124 0.98 7.23 -10.88
C PHE A 124 1.03 8.62 -10.22
N GLU A 125 1.12 9.68 -11.02
CA GLU A 125 1.13 11.06 -10.52
C GLU A 125 -0.20 11.46 -9.85
N ALA A 126 -1.33 11.00 -10.39
CA ALA A 126 -2.64 11.22 -9.77
C ALA A 126 -2.77 10.48 -8.42
N SER A 127 -2.26 9.25 -8.34
CA SER A 127 -2.25 8.45 -7.11
C SER A 127 -1.39 9.10 -6.02
N TYR A 128 -0.21 9.62 -6.41
CA TYR A 128 0.70 10.35 -5.54
C TYR A 128 0.08 11.66 -5.02
N SER A 129 -0.38 12.53 -5.92
CA SER A 129 -0.92 13.85 -5.57
C SER A 129 -2.25 13.76 -4.81
N GLY A 130 -3.10 12.80 -5.16
CA GLY A 130 -4.38 12.57 -4.50
C GLY A 130 -4.26 11.95 -3.11
N ALA A 131 -3.11 11.37 -2.76
CA ALA A 131 -2.92 10.68 -1.49
C ALA A 131 -3.07 11.60 -0.27
N VAL A 132 -2.83 12.90 -0.42
CA VAL A 132 -3.03 13.88 0.67
C VAL A 132 -4.42 14.51 0.67
N GLN A 133 -5.16 14.42 -0.44
CA GLN A 133 -6.44 15.12 -0.62
C GLN A 133 -7.64 14.29 -0.16
N ASP A 134 -7.66 13.00 -0.48
CA ASP A 134 -8.80 12.13 -0.14
C ASP A 134 -8.45 11.23 1.04
N VAL A 135 -8.89 11.60 2.25
CA VAL A 135 -8.60 10.86 3.50
C VAL A 135 -9.31 9.50 3.56
N TYR A 136 -10.41 9.34 2.83
CA TYR A 136 -11.24 8.14 2.90
C TYR A 136 -10.92 7.12 1.81
N ALA A 137 -10.20 7.52 0.76
CA ALA A 137 -9.65 6.60 -0.22
C ALA A 137 -8.72 5.56 0.45
N PRO A 138 -8.74 4.30 -0.01
CA PRO A 138 -7.78 3.31 0.44
C PRO A 138 -6.39 3.62 -0.13
N LYS A 139 -5.36 3.48 0.72
CA LYS A 139 -3.99 3.89 0.40
C LYS A 139 -2.97 2.87 0.86
N ILE A 140 -1.83 2.88 0.21
CA ILE A 140 -0.64 2.15 0.63
C ILE A 140 0.52 3.13 0.85
N CYS A 141 1.23 2.96 1.95
CA CYS A 141 2.53 3.57 2.19
C CYS A 141 3.59 2.58 1.73
N LEU A 142 4.38 2.99 0.74
CA LEU A 142 5.49 2.20 0.26
C LEU A 142 6.79 2.92 0.52
N SER A 143 7.82 2.14 0.78
CA SER A 143 9.19 2.60 0.67
C SER A 143 9.93 1.83 -0.42
N VAL A 144 10.59 2.57 -1.29
CA VAL A 144 11.33 2.05 -2.44
C VAL A 144 12.76 2.60 -2.40
N ILE A 145 13.76 1.73 -2.51
CA ILE A 145 15.17 2.11 -2.59
C ILE A 145 15.78 1.49 -3.84
N GLY A 146 16.28 2.33 -4.75
CA GLY A 146 17.15 1.87 -5.83
C GLY A 146 18.61 1.91 -5.36
N SER A 147 19.34 0.80 -5.53
CA SER A 147 20.76 0.73 -5.12
C SER A 147 21.66 1.68 -5.93
N ALA A 148 21.25 2.02 -7.14
CA ALA A 148 21.79 3.10 -7.97
C ALA A 148 20.79 3.28 -9.13
N PHE A 149 20.08 4.40 -9.21
CA PHE A 149 19.19 4.67 -10.35
C PHE A 149 19.93 5.04 -11.64
N GLU A 150 21.27 4.91 -11.67
CA GLU A 150 22.09 5.06 -12.87
C GLU A 150 21.99 3.81 -13.76
N VAL A 151 20.89 3.63 -14.47
CA VAL A 151 20.74 2.55 -15.46
C VAL A 151 20.99 3.11 -16.86
N ALA A 152 22.01 2.59 -17.54
CA ALA A 152 22.24 2.85 -18.96
C ALA A 152 21.04 2.36 -19.78
N ARG A 153 20.54 3.22 -20.69
CA ARG A 153 19.36 2.97 -21.53
C ARG A 153 19.61 1.89 -22.60
N SER A 154 19.79 0.62 -22.25
CA SER A 154 19.71 -0.48 -23.22
C SER A 154 19.74 -1.88 -22.56
N GLY A 155 18.58 -2.52 -22.33
CA GLY A 155 18.57 -3.94 -21.94
C GLY A 155 17.18 -4.59 -21.96
N ARG A 156 17.07 -5.82 -22.50
CA ARG A 156 15.84 -6.63 -22.52
C ARG A 156 15.65 -7.38 -21.20
N ASN A 157 14.42 -7.41 -20.70
CA ASN A 157 13.98 -7.82 -19.36
C ASN A 157 14.32 -9.27 -18.93
N SER A 158 15.18 -9.45 -17.93
CA SER A 158 15.16 -10.59 -17.02
C SER A 158 15.00 -10.06 -15.59
N CYS A 159 13.79 -10.16 -15.01
CA CYS A 159 13.50 -9.68 -13.66
C CYS A 159 13.42 -10.85 -12.68
N SER A 160 14.22 -10.84 -11.62
CA SER A 160 14.11 -11.77 -10.50
C SER A 160 13.51 -11.07 -9.28
N ILE A 161 12.71 -11.80 -8.49
CA ILE A 161 12.00 -11.26 -7.33
C ILE A 161 12.33 -12.12 -6.10
N PHE A 162 12.95 -11.52 -5.10
CA PHE A 162 13.41 -12.19 -3.89
C PHE A 162 12.69 -11.63 -2.65
N VAL A 163 12.17 -12.51 -1.81
CA VAL A 163 11.58 -12.13 -0.50
C VAL A 163 12.63 -12.25 0.59
N SER A 164 12.53 -11.45 1.63
CA SER A 164 13.38 -11.41 2.83
C SER A 164 14.05 -12.72 3.31
N GLU A 165 13.48 -13.90 3.07
CA GLU A 165 14.09 -15.21 3.38
C GLU A 165 15.02 -15.71 2.24
N ASP A 166 14.58 -15.61 0.98
CA ASP A 166 15.37 -15.87 -0.23
C ASP A 166 16.55 -14.88 -0.36
N VAL A 167 16.36 -13.62 0.05
CA VAL A 167 17.40 -12.58 -0.03
C VAL A 167 18.51 -12.82 0.99
N LYS A 168 18.19 -13.37 2.17
CA LYS A 168 19.18 -13.69 3.20
C LYS A 168 20.19 -14.75 2.74
N THR A 169 19.79 -15.63 1.83
CA THR A 169 20.63 -16.74 1.36
C THR A 169 21.39 -16.37 0.08
N GLN A 170 20.82 -15.55 -0.80
CA GLN A 170 21.38 -15.29 -2.14
C GLN A 170 22.01 -13.90 -2.34
N ALA A 171 21.68 -12.91 -1.52
CA ALA A 171 22.23 -11.56 -1.71
C ALA A 171 23.63 -11.37 -1.11
N GLY A 172 24.42 -10.48 -1.71
CA GLY A 172 25.71 -10.05 -1.17
C GLY A 172 25.57 -9.31 0.17
N PRO A 173 26.67 -9.18 0.95
CA PRO A 173 26.67 -8.57 2.28
C PRO A 173 26.11 -7.14 2.31
N ASP A 174 26.41 -6.33 1.28
CA ASP A 174 25.95 -4.94 1.21
C ASP A 174 24.43 -4.82 1.06
N ILE A 175 23.82 -5.70 0.27
CA ILE A 175 22.37 -5.76 0.08
C ILE A 175 21.68 -6.21 1.37
N LYS A 176 22.28 -7.16 2.11
CA LYS A 176 21.73 -7.59 3.42
C LYS A 176 21.76 -6.44 4.44
N ALA A 177 22.84 -5.67 4.48
CA ALA A 177 22.95 -4.50 5.35
C ALA A 177 21.90 -3.43 4.98
N LEU A 178 21.73 -3.16 3.68
CA LEU A 178 20.73 -2.22 3.19
C LEU A 178 19.30 -2.66 3.57
N ILE A 179 18.97 -3.95 3.43
CA ILE A 179 17.65 -4.48 3.82
C ILE A 179 17.43 -4.39 5.33
N ALA A 180 18.44 -4.71 6.13
CA ALA A 180 18.34 -4.63 7.59
C ALA A 180 18.09 -3.18 8.05
N SER A 181 18.87 -2.24 7.51
CA SER A 181 18.68 -0.81 7.74
C SER A 181 17.29 -0.35 7.31
N HIS A 182 16.83 -0.82 6.15
CA HIS A 182 15.55 -0.40 5.61
C HIS A 182 14.35 -0.95 6.39
N LYS A 183 14.41 -2.21 6.84
CA LYS A 183 13.40 -2.79 7.74
C LYS A 183 13.32 -2.02 9.06
N GLN A 184 14.47 -1.64 9.61
CA GLN A 184 14.51 -0.85 10.84
C GLN A 184 13.85 0.51 10.66
N GLN A 185 14.10 1.19 9.54
CA GLN A 185 13.46 2.47 9.21
C GLN A 185 11.95 2.34 8.98
N ALA A 186 11.52 1.30 8.23
CA ALA A 186 10.10 1.03 8.02
C ALA A 186 9.38 0.78 9.36
N ALA A 187 9.95 -0.06 10.22
CA ALA A 187 9.39 -0.33 11.55
C ALA A 187 9.32 0.93 12.43
N TYR A 188 10.33 1.80 12.35
CA TYR A 188 10.32 3.07 13.08
C TYR A 188 9.17 3.97 12.60
N ILE A 189 8.98 4.10 11.29
CA ILE A 189 7.93 4.95 10.74
C ILE A 189 6.54 4.35 10.94
N ASP A 190 6.41 3.02 10.87
CA ASP A 190 5.18 2.31 11.24
C ASP A 190 4.78 2.64 12.68
N THR A 191 5.74 2.65 13.60
CA THR A 191 5.50 3.03 14.99
C THR A 191 4.99 4.48 15.09
N LEU A 192 5.59 5.42 14.35
CA LEU A 192 5.13 6.81 14.33
C LEU A 192 3.72 6.96 13.75
N HIS A 193 3.40 6.23 12.68
CA HIS A 193 2.06 6.22 12.11
C HIS A 193 1.03 5.60 13.04
N GLU A 194 1.38 4.54 13.77
CA GLU A 194 0.49 3.91 14.73
C GLU A 194 0.21 4.82 15.93
N GLU A 195 1.23 5.52 16.44
CA GLU A 195 1.07 6.54 17.49
C GLU A 195 0.22 7.72 16.99
N LEU A 196 0.41 8.16 15.74
CA LEU A 196 -0.45 9.17 15.12
C LEU A 196 -1.90 8.70 15.00
N ARG A 197 -2.16 7.45 14.62
CA ARG A 197 -3.51 6.88 14.58
C ARG A 197 -4.14 6.86 15.97
N ARG A 198 -3.40 6.43 16.99
CA ARG A 198 -3.87 6.44 18.40
C ARG A 198 -4.25 7.85 18.84
N MET A 199 -3.44 8.86 18.51
CA MET A 199 -3.70 10.25 18.86
C MET A 199 -4.86 10.87 18.05
N ASN A 200 -5.00 10.54 16.76
CA ASN A 200 -6.04 11.05 15.87
C ASN A 200 -7.33 10.22 15.87
N THR A 201 -7.43 9.16 16.68
CA THR A 201 -8.70 8.45 16.86
C THR A 201 -9.66 9.45 17.50
N PRO A 202 -10.72 9.91 16.81
CA PRO A 202 -11.74 10.72 17.45
C PRO A 202 -12.30 9.83 18.55
N SER A 203 -12.10 10.21 19.81
CA SER A 203 -12.86 9.62 20.88
C SER A 203 -14.32 9.92 20.56
N TYR A 204 -15.01 8.97 19.94
CA TYR A 204 -16.45 9.01 19.81
C TYR A 204 -16.97 8.97 21.24
N ARG A 205 -17.13 10.15 21.84
CA ARG A 205 -18.02 10.31 22.98
C ARG A 205 -19.40 10.10 22.38
N PRO A 206 -20.12 9.01 22.69
CA PRO A 206 -21.54 9.02 22.45
C PRO A 206 -22.06 10.28 23.14
N VAL A 207 -22.64 11.19 22.37
CA VAL A 207 -23.34 12.33 22.94
C VAL A 207 -24.36 11.71 23.89
N GLY A 208 -24.14 11.96 25.18
CA GLY A 208 -24.89 11.33 26.26
C GLY A 208 -26.38 11.40 25.98
N GLY A 209 -27.05 10.29 26.27
CA GLY A 209 -28.46 10.09 26.03
C GLY A 209 -29.31 11.29 26.44
N GLY A 210 -29.90 11.93 25.43
CA GLY A 210 -31.15 12.64 25.64
C GLY A 210 -32.18 11.61 26.11
N GLN A 211 -32.73 11.87 27.29
CA GLN A 211 -33.74 11.06 27.98
C GLN A 211 -34.87 10.55 27.05
N PRO A 212 -35.50 9.42 27.40
CA PRO A 212 -36.75 9.03 26.75
C PRO A 212 -37.82 10.07 27.09
N SER A 213 -38.21 10.89 26.11
CA SER A 213 -39.45 11.65 26.22
C SER A 213 -40.61 10.69 26.00
N ASP A 214 -41.13 10.18 27.11
CA ASP A 214 -42.46 9.59 27.23
C ASP A 214 -43.48 10.51 26.53
N VAL A 215 -43.88 10.15 25.30
CA VAL A 215 -45.08 10.72 24.69
C VAL A 215 -46.26 9.89 25.18
N ARG A 216 -46.60 10.05 26.47
CA ARG A 216 -47.94 9.76 26.95
C ARG A 216 -48.23 10.41 28.29
N ALA A 217 -49.35 11.14 28.29
CA ALA A 217 -50.15 11.57 29.43
C ALA A 217 -49.68 12.79 30.22
N THR A 218 -50.19 13.96 29.84
CA THR A 218 -50.93 14.82 30.80
C THR A 218 -51.76 15.90 30.10
N MET A 219 -53.08 15.71 30.12
CA MET A 219 -54.20 16.69 30.13
C MET A 219 -55.45 15.88 29.72
N ALA A 220 -56.47 15.60 30.52
CA ALA A 220 -56.98 16.30 31.70
C ALA A 220 -57.78 15.32 32.61
N MET A 221 -57.72 15.58 33.91
CA MET A 221 -58.62 15.12 34.99
C MET A 221 -58.93 16.41 35.78
N ALA A 222 -60.09 16.72 36.34
CA ALA A 222 -61.40 16.07 36.43
C ALA A 222 -62.40 17.10 37.00
N SER A 223 -63.71 16.88 36.78
CA SER A 223 -64.89 17.18 37.62
C SER A 223 -66.07 17.55 36.72
N GLY A 224 -67.29 17.02 36.82
CA GLY A 224 -67.96 16.30 37.90
C GLY A 224 -69.22 17.08 38.30
N GLY A 225 -70.40 16.63 37.84
CA GLY A 225 -71.74 17.11 38.24
C GLY A 225 -72.59 17.53 37.03
N GLY A 226 -73.81 17.04 36.76
CA GLY A 226 -74.78 16.35 37.60
C GLY A 226 -76.07 17.18 37.69
N GLY A 227 -77.08 16.83 36.86
CA GLY A 227 -78.52 17.04 37.11
C GLY A 227 -79.11 18.46 37.00
N MET A 228 -79.88 18.71 35.94
CA MET A 228 -81.36 18.83 35.93
C MET A 228 -81.84 19.08 34.51
#